data_AF-A0A351L3C6-F1
#
_entry.id   AF-A0A351L3C6-F1
#
_cell.length_a   1.000
_cell.length_b   1.000
_cell.length_c   1.000
_cell.angle_alpha   90.00
_cell.angle_beta   90.00
_cell.angle_gamma   90.00
#
_symmetry.space_group_name_H-M   'P 1'
#
loop_
_entity.id
_entity.type
_entity.pdbx_description
1 polymer ?
#
loop_
_entity_poly.entity_id
_entity_poly.type
_entity_poly.pdbx_seq_one_letter_code
_entity_poly.pdbx_strand_id
1 'polypeptide(L)' 'RGYQLGYTNEIEQGMSGGPVLDANGQLIGINGRLKFPPQGIEVYTFADGSVPSRKLYQQMEALSWAIPIATFRQMAQQ' A
#
# COMPACT_ATOMS: atom_id res chain seq x y z
N ARG A 1 6.30 9.22 -3.03
CA ARG A 1 6.88 8.24 -2.09
C ARG A 1 5.75 7.76 -1.18
N GLY A 2 5.61 6.46 -0.96
CA GLY A 2 4.56 5.93 -0.08
C GLY A 2 3.88 4.69 -0.64
N TYR A 3 2.63 4.49 -0.25
CA TYR A 3 1.81 3.35 -0.62
C TYR A 3 1.31 3.50 -2.07
N GLN A 4 1.69 2.58 -2.94
CA GLN A 4 1.38 2.64 -4.37
C GLN A 4 1.00 1.28 -4.96
N LEU A 5 1.14 0.20 -4.19
CA LEU A 5 0.79 -1.15 -4.61
C LEU A 5 -0.41 -1.63 -3.76
N GLY A 6 -1.59 -1.70 -4.38
CA GLY A 6 -2.80 -2.26 -3.78
C GLY A 6 -2.95 -3.75 -4.10
N TYR A 7 -3.33 -4.57 -3.12
CA TYR A 7 -3.50 -6.02 -3.28
C TYR A 7 -4.58 -6.56 -2.35
N THR A 8 -5.11 -7.74 -2.67
CA THR A 8 -6.32 -8.32 -2.04
C THR A 8 -6.05 -9.41 -1.02
N ASN A 9 -4.78 -9.75 -0.77
CA ASN A 9 -4.44 -10.80 0.18
C ASN A 9 -4.97 -10.46 1.57
N GLU A 10 -5.38 -11.50 2.30
CA GLU A 10 -5.64 -11.40 3.72
C GLU A 10 -4.33 -11.11 4.44
N ILE A 11 -4.33 -10.06 5.26
CA ILE A 11 -3.21 -9.69 6.11
C ILE A 11 -3.73 -9.37 7.51
N GLU A 12 -2.91 -9.65 8.52
CA GLU A 12 -3.25 -9.46 9.92
C GLU A 12 -2.40 -8.35 10.55
N GLN A 13 -2.83 -7.86 11.71
CA GLN A 13 -2.01 -6.98 12.52
C GLN A 13 -0.69 -7.70 12.88
N GLY A 14 0.43 -6.97 12.77
CA GLY A 14 1.76 -7.55 12.95
C GLY A 14 2.45 -7.99 11.65
N MET A 15 1.73 -8.10 10.52
CA MET A 15 2.33 -8.39 9.21
C MET A 15 2.98 -7.18 8.53
N SER A 16 2.97 -6.00 9.17
CA SER A 16 3.64 -4.79 8.68
C SER A 16 5.13 -5.05 8.50
N GLY A 17 5.70 -4.61 7.38
CA GLY A 17 7.08 -4.89 7.00
C GLY A 17 7.27 -6.20 6.23
N GLY A 18 6.25 -7.05 6.15
CA GLY A 18 6.31 -8.31 5.40
C GLY A 18 6.47 -8.11 3.89
N PRO A 19 7.04 -9.10 3.18
CA PRO A 19 7.26 -9.03 1.74
C PRO A 19 5.96 -9.23 0.96
N VAL A 20 5.76 -8.41 -0.07
CA VAL A 20 4.81 -8.71 -1.15
C VAL A 20 5.60 -9.30 -2.30
N LEU A 21 5.27 -10.54 -2.67
CA LEU A 21 5.97 -11.31 -3.71
C LEU A 21 5.11 -11.44 -4.97
N ASP A 22 5.74 -11.49 -6.13
CA ASP A 22 5.09 -11.90 -7.37
C ASP A 22 5.02 -13.45 -7.50
N ALA A 23 4.46 -13.93 -8.60
CA ALA A 23 4.31 -15.36 -8.86
C ALA A 23 5.65 -16.13 -9.00
N ASN A 24 6.77 -15.42 -9.22
CA ASN A 24 8.10 -15.99 -9.29
C ASN A 24 8.85 -15.92 -7.94
N GLY A 25 8.20 -15.43 -6.88
CA GLY A 25 8.82 -15.21 -5.57
C GLY A 25 9.70 -13.96 -5.52
N GLN A 26 9.61 -13.04 -6.49
CA GLN A 26 10.37 -11.80 -6.48
C GLN A 26 9.70 -10.79 -5.55
N LEU A 27 10.51 -10.10 -4.72
CA LEU A 27 10.04 -9.01 -3.87
C LEU A 27 9.60 -7.82 -4.73
N ILE A 28 8.32 -7.47 -4.67
CA ILE A 28 7.74 -6.34 -5.41
C ILE A 28 7.29 -5.19 -4.49
N GLY A 29 7.11 -5.43 -3.20
CA GLY A 29 6.76 -4.39 -2.24
C GLY A 29 6.90 -4.80 -0.78
N ILE A 30 6.78 -3.81 0.11
CA ILE A 30 6.76 -3.98 1.56
C ILE A 30 5.38 -3.64 2.08
N ASN A 31 4.71 -4.60 2.73
CA ASN A 31 3.38 -4.40 3.32
C ASN A 31 3.42 -3.32 4.43
N GLY A 32 2.39 -2.47 4.49
CA GLY A 32 2.26 -1.53 5.61
C GLY A 32 0.87 -0.97 5.90
N ARG A 33 -0.17 -1.31 5.12
CA ARG A 33 -1.55 -0.90 5.44
C ARG A 33 -2.55 -2.02 5.20
N LEU A 34 -3.45 -2.16 6.17
CA LEU A 34 -4.62 -3.04 6.16
C LEU A 34 -5.75 -2.45 5.31
N LYS A 35 -6.52 -3.34 4.68
CA LYS A 35 -7.87 -3.03 4.18
C LYS A 35 -8.80 -2.60 5.32
N PHE A 36 -9.83 -1.84 4.98
CA PHE A 36 -10.84 -1.28 5.87
C PHE A 36 -10.24 -0.53 7.08
N PRO A 37 -9.43 0.52 6.83
CA PRO A 37 -8.81 1.29 7.89
C PRO A 37 -9.88 2.00 8.74
N PRO A 38 -9.83 1.91 10.09
CA PRO A 38 -10.85 2.52 10.95
C PRO A 38 -10.86 4.05 10.88
N GLN A 39 -9.77 4.67 10.39
CA GLN A 39 -9.67 6.12 10.20
C GLN A 39 -10.36 6.61 8.90
N GLY A 40 -10.87 5.71 8.06
CA GLY A 40 -11.65 6.05 6.87
C GLY A 40 -10.86 6.71 5.74
N ILE A 41 -11.51 7.57 4.96
CA ILE A 41 -10.99 8.15 3.72
C ILE A 41 -9.69 8.96 3.89
N GLU A 42 -9.49 9.56 5.06
CA GLU A 42 -8.34 10.42 5.35
C GLU A 42 -7.00 9.67 5.35
N VAL A 43 -6.99 8.34 5.47
CA VAL A 43 -5.71 7.59 5.37
C VAL A 43 -5.16 7.53 3.95
N TYR A 44 -5.96 7.93 2.96
CA TYR A 44 -5.67 7.88 1.54
C TYR A 44 -5.31 9.26 0.96
N THR A 45 -4.84 10.21 1.79
CA THR A 45 -4.30 11.47 1.29
C THR A 45 -3.16 11.22 0.28
N PHE A 46 -3.32 11.73 -0.92
CA PHE A 46 -2.36 11.63 -2.00
C PHE A 46 -1.20 12.60 -1.80
N ALA A 47 -0.13 12.41 -2.58
CA ALA A 47 1.10 13.19 -2.46
C ALA A 47 0.90 14.70 -2.73
N ASP A 48 -0.17 15.07 -3.45
CA ASP A 48 -0.57 16.44 -3.72
C ASP A 48 -1.50 17.03 -2.63
N GLY A 49 -1.79 16.27 -1.57
CA GLY A 49 -2.68 16.65 -0.47
C GLY A 49 -4.16 16.41 -0.73
N SER A 50 -4.55 15.95 -1.92
CA SER A 50 -5.94 15.60 -2.21
C SER A 50 -6.34 14.26 -1.59
N VAL A 51 -7.64 14.05 -1.42
CA VAL A 51 -8.23 12.76 -0.98
C VAL A 51 -8.99 12.12 -2.14
N PRO A 52 -9.13 10.78 -2.19
CA PRO A 52 -9.87 10.13 -3.26
C PRO A 52 -11.34 10.57 -3.29
N SER A 53 -11.95 10.51 -4.47
CA SER A 53 -13.42 10.58 -4.56
C SER A 53 -14.05 9.42 -3.81
N ARG A 54 -15.30 9.55 -3.37
CA ARG A 54 -16.02 8.47 -2.65
C ARG A 54 -16.04 7.14 -3.43
N LYS A 55 -16.21 7.20 -4.75
CA LYS A 55 -16.18 6.03 -5.63
C LYS A 55 -14.81 5.36 -5.65
N LEU A 56 -13.74 6.17 -5.72
CA LEU A 56 -12.38 5.66 -5.70
C LEU A 56 -12.04 5.08 -4.31
N TYR A 57 -12.44 5.75 -3.24
CA TYR A 57 -12.29 5.27 -1.87
C TYR A 57 -12.92 3.88 -1.66
N GLN A 58 -14.14 3.65 -2.16
CA GLN A 58 -14.81 2.34 -2.08
C GLN A 58 -14.01 1.21 -2.75
N GLN A 59 -13.22 1.53 -3.79
CA GLN A 59 -12.31 0.57 -4.42
C GLN A 59 -11.03 0.40 -3.59
N MET A 60 -10.50 1.48 -3.03
CA MET A 60 -9.24 1.49 -2.30
C MET A 60 -9.34 0.88 -0.90
N GLU A 61 -10.46 1.07 -0.20
CA GLU A 61 -10.66 0.58 1.17
C GLU A 61 -10.70 -0.94 1.26
N ALA A 62 -11.06 -1.61 0.16
CA ALA A 62 -11.05 -3.07 0.07
C ALA A 62 -9.65 -3.67 -0.17
N LEU A 63 -8.63 -2.82 -0.35
CA LEU A 63 -7.26 -3.22 -0.64
C LEU A 63 -6.34 -3.00 0.56
N SER A 64 -5.40 -3.92 0.71
CA SER A 64 -4.19 -3.72 1.51
C SER A 64 -3.15 -2.99 0.67
N TRP A 65 -2.25 -2.24 1.30
CA TRP A 65 -1.31 -1.40 0.56
C TRP A 65 0.14 -1.60 0.98
N ALA A 66 1.00 -1.65 -0.03
CA ALA A 66 2.43 -1.79 0.09
C ALA A 66 3.19 -0.63 -0.56
N ILE A 67 4.40 -0.41 -0.07
CA ILE A 67 5.40 0.49 -0.67
C ILE A 67 6.16 -0.33 -1.72
N PRO A 68 6.19 0.07 -3.01
CA PRO A 68 6.91 -0.68 -4.03
C PRO A 68 8.40 -0.76 -3.74
N ILE A 69 9.04 -1.90 -4.00
CA ILE A 69 10.47 -2.10 -3.75
C ILE A 69 11.35 -1.14 -4.57
N ALA A 70 10.84 -0.68 -5.72
CA ALA A 70 11.49 0.33 -6.56
C ALA A 70 11.75 1.65 -5.81
N THR A 71 10.91 1.97 -4.82
CA THR A 71 11.13 3.13 -3.94
C THR A 71 12.46 3.05 -3.21
N PHE A 72 12.84 1.87 -2.72
CA PHE A 72 14.11 1.66 -2.01
C PHE A 72 15.31 1.62 -2.95
N ARG A 73 15.14 1.06 -4.16
CA ARG A 73 16.21 1.10 -5.17
C ARG A 73 16.59 2.53 -5.55
N GLN A 74 15.61 3.42 -5.68
CA GLN A 74 15.87 4.84 -5.93
C GLN A 74 16.59 5.52 -4.77
N MET A 75 16.26 5.16 -3.52
CA MET A 75 16.94 5.71 -2.34
C MET A 75 18.39 5.21 -2.20
N ALA A 76 18.64 3.93 -2.51
CA ALA A 76 19.99 3.35 -2.40
C ALA A 76 20.97 3.81 -3.50
N GLN A 77 20.45 4.46 -4.54
CA GLN A 77 21.24 5.04 -5.64
C GLN A 77 21.52 6.54 -5.45
N GLN A 78 21.03 7.13 -4.36
CA GLN A 78 21.31 8.50 -3.92
C GLN A 78 22.43 8.48 -2.88
#